data_AF-A0A2X0XHL9-F1
#
_entry.id   AF-A0A2X0XHL9-F1
#
_cell.length_a   1.000
_cell.length_b   1.000
_cell.length_c   1.000
_cell.angle_alpha   90.00
_cell.angle_beta   90.00
_cell.angle_gamma   90.00
#
_symmetry.space_group_name_H-M   'P 1'
#
loop_
_entity.id
_entity.type
_entity.pdbx_description
1 polymer ?
#
loop_
_entity_poly.entity_id
_entity_poly.type
_entity_poly.pdbx_seq_one_letter_code
_entity_poly.pdbx_strand_id
1 'polypeptide(L)'
;MKELLYYQDVMLQEFDATIISKGTDESDRNYVVLSNTAFYPTGGGQPHDTGTLNALEVIDVEKVDDEIRHYIEGDLSTLDGVVHGKLNWPRRFDHMQQHAGQHILTAAFVELFNAQTVSFHLGSEQVTIDLAIETISEQQLAAAEARANDIILENRPIQTTWVTEQELGNYNLRKEVAVTGDIRLVIIPNFDYNGCGGTHPTSTGQVSTIKILGTEKMKGNVRVSFVCGQRVLTELGMRKKVLADVARQLSVPEIDAATALTKVLSTQKTTEKALAAAKEELLTYEAKALVNSEGVVTAAFNQRTMQELQKIARMIVTEQKDVIALLVSENEGKLQFVAARGNNVSKSMKDVAQKALPLINGKGGGSDQMVQGGGDCTVSKEELLAAMQDA
;
A
#
# COMPACT_ATOMS: atom_id res chain seq x y z
N MET A 1 -17.25 -1.44 -39.42
CA MET A 1 -16.72 -1.90 -38.11
C MET A 1 -16.16 -3.32 -38.16
N LYS A 2 -16.87 -4.34 -38.66
CA LYS A 2 -16.34 -5.73 -38.71
C LYS A 2 -15.03 -5.88 -39.51
N GLU A 3 -14.90 -5.09 -40.58
CA GLU A 3 -13.73 -5.08 -41.48
C GLU A 3 -12.49 -4.38 -40.92
N LEU A 4 -12.54 -3.86 -39.67
CA LEU A 4 -11.39 -3.22 -39.06
C LEU A 4 -10.28 -4.25 -38.82
N LEU A 5 -9.03 -3.91 -39.16
CA LEU A 5 -7.93 -4.87 -39.15
C LEU A 5 -7.74 -5.50 -37.76
N TYR A 6 -7.92 -4.73 -36.69
CA TYR A 6 -7.81 -5.22 -35.31
C TYR A 6 -8.88 -6.24 -34.90
N TYR A 7 -9.98 -6.35 -35.66
CA TYR A 7 -10.98 -7.41 -35.49
C TYR A 7 -10.76 -8.60 -36.42
N GLN A 8 -10.17 -8.38 -37.59
CA GLN A 8 -9.88 -9.42 -38.59
C GLN A 8 -8.69 -10.28 -38.16
N ASP A 9 -7.61 -9.64 -37.71
CA ASP A 9 -6.44 -10.31 -37.17
C ASP A 9 -5.93 -9.56 -35.94
N VAL A 10 -6.27 -10.06 -34.77
CA VAL A 10 -5.87 -9.47 -33.49
C VAL A 10 -4.37 -9.59 -33.23
N MET A 11 -3.67 -10.46 -33.97
CA MET A 11 -2.23 -10.68 -33.88
C MET A 11 -1.42 -9.83 -34.87
N LEU A 12 -2.10 -9.05 -35.73
CA LEU A 12 -1.46 -8.15 -36.68
C LEU A 12 -0.75 -7.01 -35.93
N GLN A 13 0.57 -6.91 -36.13
CA GLN A 13 1.42 -5.93 -35.44
C GLN A 13 1.75 -4.72 -36.31
N GLU A 14 1.77 -4.92 -37.62
CA GLU A 14 2.17 -3.93 -38.62
C GLU A 14 1.19 -3.99 -39.80
N PHE A 15 0.86 -2.84 -40.38
CA PHE A 15 -0.09 -2.73 -41.48
C PHE A 15 0.17 -1.48 -42.32
N ASP A 16 -0.27 -1.48 -43.58
CA ASP A 16 -0.27 -0.29 -44.42
C ASP A 16 -1.69 0.25 -44.57
N ALA A 17 -1.86 1.57 -44.53
CA ALA A 17 -3.14 2.23 -44.75
C ALA A 17 -2.97 3.61 -45.41
N THR A 18 -3.97 4.02 -46.19
CA THR A 18 -4.02 5.38 -46.75
C THR A 18 -4.62 6.35 -45.73
N ILE A 19 -4.03 7.54 -45.58
CA ILE A 19 -4.61 8.66 -44.83
C ILE A 19 -5.82 9.20 -45.59
N ILE A 20 -6.97 9.27 -44.90
CA ILE A 20 -8.21 9.83 -45.43
C ILE A 20 -8.31 11.31 -45.09
N SER A 21 -7.98 11.69 -43.86
CA SER A 21 -7.99 13.08 -43.41
C SER A 21 -6.98 13.30 -42.29
N LYS A 22 -6.62 14.57 -42.10
CA LYS A 22 -5.80 15.07 -41.01
C LYS A 22 -6.54 16.24 -40.36
N GLY A 23 -6.37 16.43 -39.06
CA GLY A 23 -7.00 17.54 -38.37
C GLY A 23 -6.36 17.83 -37.02
N THR A 24 -6.91 18.84 -36.37
CA THR A 24 -6.60 19.21 -34.99
C THR A 24 -7.93 19.28 -34.25
N ASP A 25 -8.01 18.71 -33.04
CA ASP A 25 -9.23 18.75 -32.23
C ASP A 25 -9.36 20.05 -31.43
N GLU A 26 -10.43 20.17 -30.63
CA GLU A 26 -10.71 21.36 -29.82
C GLU A 26 -9.67 21.60 -28.69
N SER A 27 -8.81 20.62 -28.41
CA SER A 27 -7.73 20.69 -27.41
C SER A 27 -6.36 20.88 -28.06
N ASP A 28 -6.33 21.34 -29.32
CA ASP A 28 -5.11 21.53 -30.12
C ASP A 28 -4.28 20.24 -30.32
N ARG A 29 -4.92 19.05 -30.24
CA ARG A 29 -4.25 17.77 -30.52
C ARG A 29 -4.36 17.40 -31.99
N ASN A 30 -3.21 17.14 -32.61
CA ASN A 30 -3.12 16.69 -34.00
C ASN A 30 -3.57 15.23 -34.14
N TYR A 31 -4.39 14.93 -35.16
CA TYR A 31 -4.83 13.57 -35.45
C TYR A 31 -4.87 13.25 -36.95
N VAL A 32 -4.82 11.95 -37.25
CA VAL A 32 -5.04 11.41 -38.60
C VAL A 32 -6.14 10.35 -38.59
N VAL A 33 -6.92 10.31 -39.67
CA VAL A 33 -7.92 9.27 -39.93
C VAL A 33 -7.41 8.41 -41.08
N LEU A 34 -7.43 7.10 -40.88
CA LEU A 34 -6.93 6.12 -41.84
C LEU A 34 -8.10 5.40 -42.53
N SER A 35 -7.84 4.90 -43.74
CA SER A 35 -8.77 4.08 -44.53
C SER A 35 -9.17 2.78 -43.80
N ASN A 36 -8.22 2.20 -43.06
CA ASN A 36 -8.44 1.11 -42.11
C ASN A 36 -7.30 1.13 -41.07
N THR A 37 -7.45 0.44 -39.95
CA THR A 37 -6.46 0.47 -38.87
C THR A 37 -6.40 -0.82 -38.06
N ALA A 38 -5.19 -1.19 -37.64
CA ALA A 38 -4.96 -2.21 -36.63
C ALA A 38 -4.85 -1.63 -35.21
N PHE A 39 -4.85 -0.31 -35.04
CA PHE A 39 -4.91 0.32 -33.72
C PHE A 39 -6.32 0.20 -33.13
N TYR A 40 -6.41 -0.25 -31.89
CA TYR A 40 -7.64 -0.31 -31.13
C TYR A 40 -7.90 1.06 -30.48
N PRO A 41 -9.05 1.71 -30.77
CA PRO A 41 -9.46 2.89 -30.03
C PRO A 41 -9.92 2.52 -28.62
N THR A 42 -9.82 3.45 -27.66
CA THR A 42 -10.35 3.22 -26.31
C THR A 42 -11.83 2.79 -26.37
N GLY A 43 -12.15 1.65 -25.76
CA GLY A 43 -13.49 1.05 -25.86
C GLY A 43 -13.67 -0.19 -25.01
N GLY A 44 -14.91 -0.47 -24.59
CA GLY A 44 -15.25 -1.69 -23.84
C GLY A 44 -14.48 -1.88 -22.52
N GLY A 45 -13.98 -0.79 -21.92
CA GLY A 45 -13.13 -0.82 -20.72
C GLY A 45 -11.65 -1.11 -20.98
N GLN A 46 -11.25 -1.34 -22.24
CA GLN A 46 -9.87 -1.51 -22.66
C GLN A 46 -9.29 -0.17 -23.15
N PRO A 47 -8.09 0.25 -22.69
CA PRO A 47 -7.42 1.44 -23.19
C PRO A 47 -6.95 1.28 -24.64
N HIS A 48 -6.80 2.41 -25.34
CA HIS A 48 -6.25 2.46 -26.69
C HIS A 48 -4.86 1.82 -26.81
N ASP A 49 -4.52 1.48 -28.05
CA ASP A 49 -3.14 1.19 -28.41
C ASP A 49 -2.31 2.45 -28.63
N THR A 50 -1.00 2.25 -28.54
CA THR A 50 0.01 3.21 -28.98
C THR A 50 0.91 2.55 -30.01
N GLY A 51 1.79 3.31 -30.65
CA GLY A 51 2.67 2.79 -31.68
C GLY A 51 3.20 3.90 -32.57
N THR A 52 3.42 3.62 -33.85
CA THR A 52 3.86 4.63 -34.82
C THR A 52 3.08 4.56 -36.13
N LEU A 53 2.97 5.70 -36.81
CA LEU A 53 2.67 5.80 -38.23
C LEU A 53 3.90 6.38 -38.92
N ASN A 54 4.52 5.60 -39.81
CA ASN A 54 5.89 5.82 -40.27
C ASN A 54 6.83 6.04 -39.08
N ALA A 55 7.36 7.25 -38.91
CA ALA A 55 8.28 7.62 -37.85
C ALA A 55 7.63 8.44 -36.72
N LEU A 56 6.35 8.79 -36.81
CA LEU A 56 5.66 9.60 -35.80
C LEU A 56 4.90 8.72 -34.80
N GLU A 57 4.93 9.13 -33.54
CA GLU A 57 4.31 8.39 -32.45
C GLU A 57 2.79 8.61 -32.42
N VAL A 58 2.06 7.50 -32.32
CA VAL A 58 0.62 7.48 -32.01
C VAL A 58 0.48 7.35 -30.50
N ILE A 59 0.00 8.41 -29.86
CA ILE A 59 -0.07 8.52 -28.40
C ILE A 59 -1.46 8.23 -27.84
N ASP A 60 -2.50 8.35 -28.66
CA ASP A 60 -3.89 8.08 -28.31
C ASP A 60 -4.67 7.68 -29.55
N VAL A 61 -5.72 6.89 -29.36
CA VAL A 61 -6.63 6.47 -30.42
C VAL A 61 -8.05 6.51 -29.88
N GLU A 62 -8.87 7.36 -30.47
CA GLU A 62 -10.25 7.55 -30.04
C GLU A 62 -11.20 7.30 -31.21
N LYS A 63 -12.39 6.78 -30.89
CA LYS A 63 -13.50 6.75 -31.84
C LYS A 63 -14.35 7.99 -31.59
N VAL A 64 -14.40 8.90 -32.56
CA VAL A 64 -15.22 10.11 -32.52
C VAL A 64 -16.23 10.02 -33.66
N ASP A 65 -17.52 9.95 -33.32
CA ASP A 65 -18.59 9.60 -34.25
C ASP A 65 -18.30 8.28 -34.99
N ASP A 66 -18.14 8.33 -36.31
CA ASP A 66 -17.81 7.18 -37.17
C ASP A 66 -16.31 7.13 -37.57
N GLU A 67 -15.50 8.07 -37.07
CA GLU A 67 -14.07 8.14 -37.35
C GLU A 67 -13.24 7.51 -36.24
N ILE A 68 -12.14 6.85 -36.63
CA ILE A 68 -11.08 6.47 -35.69
C ILE A 68 -9.94 7.46 -35.88
N ARG A 69 -9.76 8.32 -34.87
CA ARG A 69 -8.73 9.36 -34.84
C ARG A 69 -7.50 8.81 -34.13
N HIS A 70 -6.36 8.87 -34.81
CA HIS A 70 -5.06 8.50 -34.28
C HIS A 70 -4.34 9.80 -33.94
N TYR A 71 -4.18 10.08 -32.65
CA TYR A 71 -3.53 11.30 -32.19
C TYR A 71 -2.01 11.14 -32.25
N ILE A 72 -1.36 12.12 -32.88
CA ILE A 72 0.05 12.07 -33.22
C ILE A 72 0.81 13.14 -32.45
N GLU A 73 1.93 12.76 -31.84
CA GLU A 73 2.89 13.71 -31.30
C GLU A 73 3.85 14.16 -32.41
N GLY A 74 3.71 15.41 -32.86
CA GLY A 74 4.61 16.01 -33.85
C GLY A 74 3.91 16.65 -35.06
N ASP A 75 4.71 16.93 -36.09
CA ASP A 75 4.27 17.62 -37.31
C ASP A 75 3.69 16.65 -38.35
N LEU A 76 2.41 16.82 -38.65
CA LEU A 76 1.67 16.02 -39.64
C LEU A 76 2.10 16.28 -41.10
N SER A 77 2.92 17.30 -41.37
CA SER A 77 3.40 17.62 -42.72
C SER A 77 4.18 16.49 -43.38
N THR A 78 4.73 15.57 -42.57
CA THR A 78 5.50 14.41 -43.02
C THR A 78 4.66 13.16 -43.30
N LEU A 79 3.36 13.19 -42.97
CA LEU A 79 2.43 12.08 -43.13
C LEU A 79 1.50 12.33 -44.33
N ASP A 80 1.74 11.70 -45.47
CA ASP A 80 0.87 11.81 -46.65
C ASP A 80 0.69 10.46 -47.36
N GLY A 81 -0.44 10.29 -48.04
CA GLY A 81 -0.72 9.11 -48.85
C GLY A 81 -0.79 7.83 -48.03
N VAL A 82 0.02 6.83 -48.40
CA VAL A 82 0.09 5.54 -47.70
C VAL A 82 1.10 5.65 -46.57
N VAL A 83 0.68 5.24 -45.37
CA VAL A 83 1.51 5.16 -44.17
C VAL A 83 1.62 3.73 -43.68
N HIS A 84 2.77 3.43 -43.08
CA HIS A 84 3.05 2.17 -42.43
C HIS A 84 2.80 2.29 -40.92
N GLY A 85 1.80 1.59 -40.40
CA GLY A 85 1.47 1.55 -38.98
C GLY A 85 2.14 0.38 -38.27
N LYS A 86 2.71 0.65 -37.10
CA LYS A 86 3.33 -0.35 -36.22
C LYS A 86 2.81 -0.19 -34.80
N LEU A 87 2.20 -1.24 -34.24
CA LEU A 87 1.70 -1.23 -32.88
C LEU A 87 2.84 -1.33 -31.86
N ASN A 88 2.66 -0.70 -30.71
CA ASN A 88 3.37 -1.04 -29.49
C ASN A 88 2.88 -2.42 -29.01
N TRP A 89 3.48 -3.47 -29.57
CA TRP A 89 3.04 -4.84 -29.34
C TRP A 89 3.08 -5.27 -27.86
N PRO A 90 4.12 -4.94 -27.06
CA PRO A 90 4.10 -5.23 -25.62
C PRO A 90 2.86 -4.68 -24.90
N ARG A 91 2.43 -3.45 -25.23
CA ARG A 91 1.21 -2.84 -24.68
C ARG A 91 -0.05 -3.57 -25.18
N ARG A 92 -0.19 -3.76 -26.49
CA ARG A 92 -1.37 -4.42 -27.07
C ARG A 92 -1.55 -5.82 -26.50
N PHE A 93 -0.48 -6.61 -26.46
CA PHE A 93 -0.54 -7.97 -25.96
C PHE A 93 -0.81 -8.01 -24.44
N ASP A 94 -0.23 -7.09 -23.66
CA ASP A 94 -0.58 -6.94 -22.23
C ASP A 94 -2.08 -6.67 -22.05
N HIS A 95 -2.65 -5.70 -22.79
CA HIS A 95 -4.08 -5.40 -22.72
C HIS A 95 -4.94 -6.62 -23.10
N MET A 96 -4.56 -7.35 -24.15
CA MET A 96 -5.24 -8.60 -24.54
C MET A 96 -5.19 -9.63 -23.40
N GLN A 97 -4.02 -9.83 -22.77
CA GLN A 97 -3.88 -10.74 -21.62
C GLN A 97 -4.76 -10.32 -20.45
N GLN A 98 -4.76 -9.04 -20.09
CA GLN A 98 -5.56 -8.51 -18.99
C GLN A 98 -7.07 -8.65 -19.26
N HIS A 99 -7.50 -8.35 -20.49
CA HIS A 99 -8.91 -8.42 -20.88
C HIS A 99 -9.40 -9.87 -20.93
N ALA A 100 -8.66 -10.79 -21.57
CA ALA A 100 -9.03 -12.20 -21.56
C ALA A 100 -8.97 -12.80 -20.14
N GLY A 101 -7.98 -12.40 -19.35
CA GLY A 101 -7.88 -12.81 -17.95
C GLY A 101 -9.08 -12.36 -17.12
N GLN A 102 -9.61 -11.17 -17.39
CA GLN A 102 -10.87 -10.73 -16.79
C GLN A 102 -12.04 -11.65 -17.14
N HIS A 103 -12.23 -11.99 -18.42
CA HIS A 103 -13.30 -12.90 -18.84
C HIS A 103 -13.20 -14.25 -18.12
N ILE A 104 -12.00 -14.81 -18.08
CA ILE A 104 -11.73 -16.11 -17.45
C ILE A 104 -12.04 -16.05 -15.95
N LEU A 105 -11.54 -15.02 -15.25
CA LEU A 105 -11.71 -14.89 -13.81
C LEU A 105 -13.18 -14.64 -13.44
N THR A 106 -13.89 -13.79 -14.19
CA THR A 106 -15.31 -13.58 -13.99
C THR A 106 -16.12 -14.86 -14.22
N ALA A 107 -15.83 -15.62 -15.27
CA ALA A 107 -16.51 -16.90 -15.51
C ALA A 107 -16.26 -17.90 -14.39
N ALA A 108 -15.05 -17.97 -13.83
CA ALA A 108 -14.74 -18.81 -12.66
C ALA A 108 -15.55 -18.42 -11.42
N PHE A 109 -15.68 -17.11 -11.14
CA PHE A 109 -16.52 -16.63 -10.03
C PHE A 109 -18.00 -16.95 -10.21
N VAL A 110 -18.51 -16.85 -11.45
CA VAL A 110 -19.90 -17.19 -11.77
C VAL A 110 -20.12 -18.71 -11.68
N GLU A 111 -19.24 -19.52 -12.25
CA GLU A 111 -19.32 -20.99 -12.25
C GLU A 111 -19.35 -21.55 -10.82
N LEU A 112 -18.43 -21.09 -9.96
CA LEU A 112 -18.26 -21.66 -8.62
C LEU A 112 -19.22 -21.07 -7.59
N PHE A 113 -19.57 -19.79 -7.71
CA PHE A 113 -20.22 -19.05 -6.62
C PHE A 113 -21.41 -18.19 -7.07
N ASN A 114 -21.78 -18.22 -8.35
CA ASN A 114 -22.79 -17.33 -8.94
C ASN A 114 -22.52 -15.83 -8.65
N ALA A 115 -21.25 -15.46 -8.53
CA ALA A 115 -20.84 -14.09 -8.22
C ALA A 115 -20.67 -13.27 -9.51
N GLN A 116 -21.71 -12.52 -9.85
CA GLN A 116 -21.77 -11.73 -11.09
C GLN A 116 -20.85 -10.50 -11.05
N THR A 117 -20.17 -10.21 -12.16
CA THR A 117 -19.39 -8.96 -12.29
C THR A 117 -20.29 -7.78 -12.67
N VAL A 118 -20.20 -6.69 -11.90
CA VAL A 118 -20.95 -5.45 -12.13
C VAL A 118 -20.13 -4.40 -12.86
N SER A 119 -18.82 -4.36 -12.62
CA SER A 119 -17.90 -3.40 -13.23
C SER A 119 -16.53 -4.03 -13.48
N PHE A 120 -15.79 -3.45 -14.42
CA PHE A 120 -14.43 -3.83 -14.78
C PHE A 120 -13.62 -2.57 -15.05
N HIS A 121 -12.36 -2.59 -14.64
CA HIS A 121 -11.39 -1.54 -14.96
C HIS A 121 -10.02 -2.14 -15.27
N LEU A 122 -9.49 -1.82 -16.45
CA LEU A 122 -8.13 -2.18 -16.87
C LEU A 122 -7.21 -0.98 -16.61
N GLY A 123 -6.53 -0.99 -15.46
CA GLY A 123 -5.53 0.02 -15.10
C GLY A 123 -4.14 -0.31 -15.65
N SER A 124 -3.22 0.65 -15.58
CA SER A 124 -1.82 0.47 -16.02
C SER A 124 -1.05 -0.56 -15.17
N GLU A 125 -1.31 -0.60 -13.87
CA GLU A 125 -0.65 -1.52 -12.93
C GLU A 125 -1.47 -2.79 -12.70
N GLN A 126 -2.75 -2.63 -12.37
CA GLN A 126 -3.64 -3.73 -11.99
C GLN A 126 -4.98 -3.66 -12.71
N VAL A 127 -5.66 -4.80 -12.74
CA VAL A 127 -7.03 -4.95 -13.25
C VAL A 127 -7.96 -5.14 -12.06
N THR A 128 -9.16 -4.56 -12.12
CA THR A 128 -10.18 -4.79 -11.10
C THR A 128 -11.50 -5.24 -11.71
N ILE A 129 -12.19 -6.12 -10.98
CA ILE A 129 -13.60 -6.44 -11.19
C ILE A 129 -14.37 -6.24 -9.90
N ASP A 130 -15.58 -5.72 -10.01
CA ASP A 130 -16.50 -5.63 -8.88
C ASP A 130 -17.49 -6.78 -8.96
N LEU A 131 -17.57 -7.60 -7.92
CA LEU A 131 -18.49 -8.73 -7.80
C LEU A 131 -19.72 -8.34 -6.98
N ALA A 132 -20.91 -8.70 -7.45
CA ALA A 132 -22.21 -8.49 -6.81
C ALA A 132 -22.43 -9.41 -5.60
N ILE A 133 -21.55 -9.34 -4.62
CA ILE A 133 -21.56 -10.12 -3.38
C ILE A 133 -21.13 -9.23 -2.21
N GLU A 134 -21.61 -9.52 -1.00
CA GLU A 134 -21.26 -8.72 0.18
C GLU A 134 -19.90 -9.08 0.79
N THR A 135 -19.53 -10.36 0.70
CA THR A 135 -18.29 -10.90 1.28
C THR A 135 -17.78 -12.04 0.41
N ILE A 136 -16.47 -12.27 0.47
CA ILE A 136 -15.80 -13.41 -0.14
C ILE A 136 -14.68 -13.88 0.78
N SER A 137 -14.52 -15.19 0.95
CA SER A 137 -13.46 -15.75 1.77
C SER A 137 -12.16 -15.94 0.97
N GLU A 138 -11.03 -16.02 1.67
CA GLU A 138 -9.74 -16.35 1.04
C GLU A 138 -9.77 -17.70 0.31
N GLN A 139 -10.53 -18.67 0.84
CA GLN A 139 -10.71 -19.98 0.20
C GLN A 139 -11.48 -19.88 -1.12
N GLN A 140 -12.52 -19.03 -1.18
CA GLN A 140 -13.27 -18.79 -2.41
C GLN A 140 -12.42 -18.05 -3.45
N LEU A 141 -11.63 -17.06 -3.02
CA LEU A 141 -10.68 -16.36 -3.90
C LEU A 141 -9.64 -17.34 -4.48
N ALA A 142 -9.05 -18.19 -3.65
CA ALA A 142 -8.08 -19.19 -4.07
C ALA A 142 -8.70 -20.22 -5.04
N ALA A 143 -9.94 -20.66 -4.79
CA ALA A 143 -10.64 -21.59 -5.67
C ALA A 143 -10.97 -20.97 -7.04
N ALA A 144 -11.42 -19.71 -7.08
CA ALA A 144 -11.65 -19.00 -8.35
C ALA A 144 -10.34 -18.76 -9.12
N GLU A 145 -9.27 -18.35 -8.43
CA GLU A 145 -7.95 -18.19 -9.05
C GLU A 145 -7.42 -19.52 -9.62
N ALA A 146 -7.53 -20.61 -8.87
CA ALA A 146 -7.13 -21.94 -9.33
C ALA A 146 -7.93 -22.37 -10.56
N ARG A 147 -9.26 -22.24 -10.50
CA ARG A 147 -10.14 -22.59 -11.63
C ARG A 147 -9.85 -21.76 -12.88
N ALA A 148 -9.59 -20.47 -12.71
CA ALA A 148 -9.19 -19.58 -13.80
C ALA A 148 -7.86 -20.03 -14.44
N ASN A 149 -6.87 -20.39 -13.63
CA ASN A 149 -5.60 -20.90 -14.13
C ASN A 149 -5.73 -22.30 -14.77
N ASP A 150 -6.64 -23.16 -14.31
CA ASP A 150 -6.93 -24.44 -15.00
C ASP A 150 -7.39 -24.18 -16.44
N ILE A 151 -8.33 -23.25 -16.64
CA ILE A 151 -8.82 -22.87 -17.98
C ILE A 151 -7.69 -22.31 -18.86
N ILE A 152 -6.74 -21.58 -18.27
CA ILE A 152 -5.55 -21.09 -18.97
C ILE A 152 -4.66 -22.26 -19.41
N LEU A 153 -4.39 -23.21 -18.51
CA LEU A 153 -3.57 -24.38 -18.78
C LEU A 153 -4.19 -25.33 -19.80
N GLU A 154 -5.52 -25.41 -19.85
CA GLU A 154 -6.25 -26.14 -20.90
C GLU A 154 -6.04 -25.56 -22.30
N ASN A 155 -5.54 -24.31 -22.41
CA ASN A 155 -5.25 -23.61 -23.65
C ASN A 155 -6.42 -23.64 -24.66
N ARG A 156 -7.63 -23.40 -24.15
CA ARG A 156 -8.86 -23.38 -24.97
C ARG A 156 -8.78 -22.26 -26.02
N PRO A 157 -9.31 -22.48 -27.24
CA PRO A 157 -9.40 -21.42 -28.24
C PRO A 157 -10.34 -20.31 -27.74
N ILE A 158 -9.96 -19.05 -27.99
CA ILE A 158 -10.82 -17.89 -27.81
C ILE A 158 -11.36 -17.54 -29.19
N GLN A 159 -12.66 -17.74 -29.37
CA GLN A 159 -13.35 -17.54 -30.64
C GLN A 159 -14.05 -16.19 -30.64
N THR A 160 -14.10 -15.56 -31.80
CA THR A 160 -14.83 -14.31 -32.01
C THR A 160 -15.81 -14.50 -33.16
N THR A 161 -17.01 -13.95 -33.01
CA THR A 161 -18.01 -13.98 -34.07
C THR A 161 -18.90 -12.75 -33.98
N TRP A 162 -19.51 -12.37 -35.09
CA TRP A 162 -20.49 -11.30 -35.15
C TRP A 162 -21.87 -11.89 -35.32
N VAL A 163 -22.80 -11.45 -34.48
CA VAL A 163 -24.17 -11.94 -34.46
C VAL A 163 -25.15 -10.77 -34.43
N THR A 164 -26.35 -11.00 -34.91
CA THR A 164 -27.50 -10.13 -34.75
C THR A 164 -28.19 -10.39 -33.40
N GLU A 165 -29.05 -9.48 -32.96
CA GLU A 165 -29.85 -9.65 -31.74
C GLU A 165 -30.69 -10.94 -31.75
N GLN A 166 -31.20 -11.34 -32.92
CA GLN A 166 -32.03 -12.55 -33.08
C GLN A 166 -31.22 -13.83 -32.89
N GLU A 167 -29.92 -13.79 -33.16
CA GLU A 167 -29.01 -14.93 -33.05
C GLU A 167 -28.46 -15.13 -31.64
N LEU A 168 -28.60 -14.13 -30.74
CA LEU A 168 -28.09 -14.22 -29.36
C LEU A 168 -28.67 -15.40 -28.59
N GLY A 169 -29.94 -15.76 -28.84
CA GLY A 169 -30.61 -16.89 -28.19
C GLY A 169 -29.99 -18.26 -28.50
N ASN A 170 -29.11 -18.35 -29.51
CA ASN A 170 -28.37 -19.56 -29.84
C ASN A 170 -27.12 -19.76 -28.95
N TYR A 171 -26.78 -18.78 -28.10
CA TYR A 171 -25.59 -18.78 -27.27
C TYR A 171 -25.94 -18.71 -25.79
N ASN A 172 -25.18 -19.41 -24.95
CA ASN A 172 -25.34 -19.37 -23.50
C ASN A 172 -24.63 -18.16 -22.89
N LEU A 173 -25.13 -16.96 -23.17
CA LEU A 173 -24.52 -15.71 -22.74
C LEU A 173 -24.49 -15.59 -21.21
N ARG A 174 -23.34 -15.23 -20.65
CA ARG A 174 -23.19 -15.00 -19.20
C ARG A 174 -24.00 -13.79 -18.71
N LYS A 175 -24.18 -12.80 -19.57
CA LYS A 175 -24.97 -11.59 -19.31
C LYS A 175 -25.67 -11.11 -20.59
N GLU A 176 -26.81 -10.46 -20.43
CA GLU A 176 -27.49 -9.76 -21.52
C GLU A 176 -26.57 -8.70 -22.15
N VAL A 177 -26.63 -8.59 -23.48
CA VAL A 177 -25.88 -7.62 -24.26
C VAL A 177 -26.71 -6.36 -24.42
N ALA A 178 -26.16 -5.20 -24.03
CA ALA A 178 -26.85 -3.90 -24.12
C ALA A 178 -26.67 -3.19 -25.47
N VAL A 179 -25.77 -3.69 -26.33
CA VAL A 179 -25.47 -3.11 -27.65
C VAL A 179 -26.45 -3.63 -28.68
N THR A 180 -26.95 -2.74 -29.54
CA THR A 180 -27.88 -3.07 -30.63
C THR A 180 -27.17 -3.19 -31.98
N GLY A 181 -27.78 -3.93 -32.91
CA GLY A 181 -27.23 -4.16 -34.25
C GLY A 181 -26.20 -5.31 -34.31
N ASP A 182 -25.04 -5.04 -34.90
CA ASP A 182 -23.97 -6.03 -35.05
C ASP A 182 -23.19 -6.23 -33.75
N ILE A 183 -23.41 -7.36 -33.09
CA ILE A 183 -22.84 -7.68 -31.78
C ILE A 183 -21.64 -8.60 -31.95
N ARG A 184 -20.48 -8.19 -31.43
CA ARG A 184 -19.30 -9.06 -31.36
C ARG A 184 -19.36 -9.91 -30.10
N LEU A 185 -19.36 -11.23 -30.28
CA LEU A 185 -19.20 -12.20 -29.21
C LEU A 185 -17.75 -12.65 -29.10
N VAL A 186 -17.30 -12.82 -27.86
CA VAL A 186 -16.05 -13.48 -27.49
C VAL A 186 -16.43 -14.72 -26.70
N ILE A 187 -15.92 -15.87 -27.15
CA ILE A 187 -16.36 -17.19 -26.72
C ILE A 187 -15.15 -18.01 -26.29
N ILE A 188 -15.19 -18.47 -25.05
CA ILE A 188 -14.37 -19.58 -24.53
C ILE A 188 -15.31 -20.77 -24.43
N PRO A 189 -15.22 -21.76 -25.34
CA PRO A 189 -16.20 -22.84 -25.44
C PRO A 189 -16.42 -23.56 -24.10
N ASN A 190 -17.69 -23.82 -23.78
CA ASN A 190 -18.12 -24.49 -22.55
C ASN A 190 -17.62 -23.80 -21.26
N PHE A 191 -17.41 -22.48 -21.29
CA PHE A 191 -16.99 -21.74 -20.10
C PHE A 191 -17.53 -20.31 -20.08
N ASP A 192 -17.27 -19.52 -21.12
CA ASP A 192 -17.61 -18.09 -21.12
C ASP A 192 -18.09 -17.64 -22.51
N TYR A 193 -19.25 -17.00 -22.57
CA TYR A 193 -19.83 -16.43 -23.79
C TYR A 193 -20.29 -15.00 -23.48
N ASN A 194 -19.66 -14.00 -24.08
CA ASN A 194 -19.94 -12.59 -23.76
C ASN A 194 -19.92 -11.70 -25.00
N GLY A 195 -20.81 -10.70 -25.02
CA GLY A 195 -20.68 -9.56 -25.92
C GLY A 195 -19.50 -8.69 -25.49
N CYS A 196 -18.47 -8.61 -26.33
CA CYS A 196 -17.29 -7.79 -26.04
C CYS A 196 -16.64 -7.26 -27.32
N GLY A 197 -16.41 -5.94 -27.36
CA GLY A 197 -15.70 -5.24 -28.43
C GLY A 197 -14.20 -5.08 -28.19
N GLY A 198 -13.65 -5.63 -27.11
CA GLY A 198 -12.21 -5.58 -26.81
C GLY A 198 -11.38 -6.53 -27.68
N THR A 199 -10.07 -6.44 -27.53
CA THR A 199 -9.12 -7.35 -28.18
C THR A 199 -8.73 -8.47 -27.22
N HIS A 200 -8.62 -9.70 -27.74
CA HIS A 200 -8.33 -10.88 -26.93
C HIS A 200 -7.27 -11.72 -27.63
N PRO A 201 -6.40 -12.45 -26.90
CA PRO A 201 -5.53 -13.46 -27.49
C PRO A 201 -6.35 -14.54 -28.19
N THR A 202 -5.70 -15.35 -29.01
CA THR A 202 -6.36 -16.43 -29.77
C THR A 202 -6.64 -17.67 -28.92
N SER A 203 -6.05 -17.76 -27.73
CA SER A 203 -6.23 -18.90 -26.82
C SER A 203 -6.02 -18.48 -25.36
N THR A 204 -6.62 -19.22 -24.43
CA THR A 204 -6.50 -18.94 -22.99
C THR A 204 -5.08 -19.11 -22.49
N GLY A 205 -4.27 -20.00 -23.09
CA GLY A 205 -2.87 -20.19 -22.71
C GLY A 205 -1.99 -18.97 -22.96
N GLN A 206 -2.36 -18.08 -23.89
CA GLN A 206 -1.65 -16.82 -24.12
C GLN A 206 -1.84 -15.80 -22.98
N VAL A 207 -2.82 -15.99 -22.10
CA VAL A 207 -2.95 -15.24 -20.83
C VAL A 207 -1.82 -15.62 -19.85
N SER A 208 -1.19 -16.78 -20.04
CA SER A 208 -0.09 -17.36 -19.25
C SER A 208 -0.49 -17.74 -17.82
N THR A 209 -0.92 -16.78 -17.00
CA THR A 209 -1.38 -17.02 -15.63
C THR A 209 -2.16 -15.81 -15.13
N ILE A 210 -3.01 -16.02 -14.12
CA ILE A 210 -3.72 -14.97 -13.38
C ILE A 210 -3.30 -15.05 -11.92
N LYS A 211 -3.07 -13.87 -11.30
CA LYS A 211 -2.87 -13.74 -9.87
C LYS A 211 -3.79 -12.67 -9.28
N ILE A 212 -4.60 -13.07 -8.30
CA ILE A 212 -5.35 -12.16 -7.43
C ILE A 212 -4.37 -11.52 -6.45
N LEU A 213 -4.41 -10.19 -6.39
CA LEU A 213 -3.55 -9.36 -5.54
C LEU A 213 -4.21 -9.07 -4.19
N GLY A 214 -5.54 -8.92 -4.18
CA GLY A 214 -6.30 -8.64 -2.97
C GLY A 214 -7.74 -8.24 -3.27
N THR A 215 -8.44 -7.84 -2.21
CA THR A 215 -9.85 -7.43 -2.29
C THR A 215 -10.12 -6.18 -1.48
N GLU A 216 -11.09 -5.39 -1.92
CA GLU A 216 -11.62 -4.24 -1.19
C GLU A 216 -13.14 -4.37 -1.03
N LYS A 217 -13.66 -4.06 0.17
CA LYS A 217 -15.10 -4.05 0.41
C LYS A 217 -15.71 -2.78 -0.16
N MET A 218 -16.72 -2.93 -1.02
CA MET A 218 -17.51 -1.83 -1.56
C MET A 218 -18.96 -1.93 -1.06
N LYS A 219 -19.75 -0.87 -1.21
CA LYS A 219 -21.17 -0.88 -0.82
C LYS A 219 -21.93 -1.89 -1.69
N GLY A 220 -22.29 -3.04 -1.11
CA GLY A 220 -23.04 -4.11 -1.79
C GLY A 220 -22.21 -4.98 -2.74
N ASN A 221 -20.90 -4.74 -2.87
CA ASN A 221 -20.01 -5.44 -3.80
C ASN A 221 -18.65 -5.74 -3.14
N VAL A 222 -17.89 -6.66 -3.72
CA VAL A 222 -16.47 -6.86 -3.42
C VAL A 222 -15.65 -6.58 -4.67
N ARG A 223 -14.69 -5.66 -4.56
CA ARG A 223 -13.70 -5.42 -5.61
C ARG A 223 -12.56 -6.42 -5.49
N VAL A 224 -12.22 -7.09 -6.58
CA VAL A 224 -11.09 -8.01 -6.68
C VAL A 224 -10.05 -7.38 -7.60
N SER A 225 -8.84 -7.19 -7.08
CA SER A 225 -7.69 -6.71 -7.85
C SER A 225 -6.83 -7.89 -8.30
N PHE A 226 -6.45 -7.93 -9.57
CA PHE A 226 -5.66 -9.03 -10.15
C PHE A 226 -4.79 -8.55 -11.32
N VAL A 227 -3.86 -9.41 -11.73
CA VAL A 227 -2.98 -9.21 -12.88
C VAL A 227 -2.81 -10.51 -13.64
N CYS A 228 -2.50 -10.41 -14.94
CA CYS A 228 -2.28 -11.53 -15.83
C CYS A 228 -0.93 -11.41 -16.57
N GLY A 229 -0.46 -12.52 -17.13
CA GLY A 229 0.64 -12.50 -18.09
C GLY A 229 1.94 -11.92 -17.53
N GLN A 230 2.57 -11.01 -18.29
CA GLN A 230 3.85 -10.41 -17.90
C GLN A 230 3.77 -9.64 -16.57
N ARG A 231 2.62 -9.06 -16.23
CA ARG A 231 2.42 -8.34 -14.96
C ARG A 231 2.56 -9.27 -13.75
N VAL A 232 2.19 -10.55 -13.88
CA VAL A 232 2.39 -11.55 -12.80
C VAL A 232 3.88 -11.80 -12.57
N LEU A 233 4.69 -11.85 -13.64
CA LEU A 233 6.14 -12.01 -13.51
C LEU A 233 6.79 -10.79 -12.86
N THR A 234 6.32 -9.58 -13.21
CA THR A 234 6.76 -8.33 -12.56
C THR A 234 6.45 -8.35 -11.06
N GLU A 235 5.22 -8.71 -10.68
CA GLU A 235 4.81 -8.85 -9.28
C GLU A 235 5.64 -9.89 -8.52
N LEU A 236 5.86 -11.06 -9.13
CA LEU A 236 6.68 -12.12 -8.53
C LEU A 236 8.13 -11.66 -8.33
N GLY A 237 8.72 -10.98 -9.32
CA GLY A 237 10.07 -10.43 -9.24
C GLY A 237 10.22 -9.40 -8.13
N MET A 238 9.26 -8.47 -8.01
CA MET A 238 9.22 -7.49 -6.94
C MET A 238 9.13 -8.17 -5.57
N ARG A 239 8.16 -9.08 -5.38
CA ARG A 239 7.95 -9.80 -4.11
C ARG A 239 9.15 -10.66 -3.72
N LYS A 240 9.77 -11.34 -4.69
CA LYS A 240 11.00 -12.12 -4.47
C LYS A 240 12.13 -11.23 -3.98
N LYS A 241 12.35 -10.07 -4.61
CA LYS A 241 13.39 -9.12 -4.19
C LYS A 241 13.16 -8.63 -2.76
N VAL A 242 11.92 -8.25 -2.43
CA VAL A 242 11.56 -7.76 -1.08
C VAL A 242 11.72 -8.88 -0.04
N LEU A 243 11.20 -10.08 -0.30
CA LEU A 243 11.29 -11.20 0.65
C LEU A 243 12.74 -11.65 0.86
N ALA A 244 13.54 -11.72 -0.21
CA ALA A 244 14.97 -12.03 -0.12
C ALA A 244 15.73 -10.99 0.72
N ASP A 245 15.37 -9.72 0.60
CA ASP A 245 15.96 -8.64 1.39
C ASP A 245 15.66 -8.80 2.88
N VAL A 246 14.38 -9.00 3.23
CA VAL A 246 13.95 -9.24 4.61
C VAL A 246 14.61 -10.49 5.20
N ALA A 247 14.62 -11.60 4.47
CA ALA A 247 15.23 -12.84 4.89
C ALA A 247 16.74 -12.68 5.15
N ARG A 248 17.44 -11.92 4.29
CA ARG A 248 18.86 -11.60 4.47
C ARG A 248 19.11 -10.74 5.71
N GLN A 249 18.30 -9.71 5.95
CA GLN A 249 18.40 -8.88 7.16
C GLN A 249 18.18 -9.70 8.43
N LEU A 250 17.30 -10.71 8.38
CA LEU A 250 17.03 -11.63 9.49
C LEU A 250 18.02 -12.81 9.55
N SER A 251 18.90 -12.96 8.56
CA SER A 251 19.84 -14.08 8.41
C SER A 251 19.17 -15.46 8.46
N VAL A 252 18.01 -15.60 7.80
CA VAL A 252 17.26 -16.87 7.70
C VAL A 252 16.85 -17.17 6.25
N PRO A 253 16.49 -18.43 5.92
CA PRO A 253 15.82 -18.73 4.67
C PRO A 253 14.49 -17.97 4.50
N GLU A 254 14.07 -17.71 3.27
CA GLU A 254 12.84 -16.95 2.98
C GLU A 254 11.58 -17.56 3.60
N ILE A 255 11.51 -18.90 3.63
CA ILE A 255 10.38 -19.63 4.23
C ILE A 255 10.24 -19.38 5.75
N ASP A 256 11.34 -19.04 6.41
CA ASP A 256 11.41 -18.82 7.85
C ASP A 256 11.33 -17.33 8.23
N ALA A 257 11.32 -16.42 7.25
CA ALA A 257 11.40 -14.97 7.47
C ALA A 257 10.29 -14.45 8.40
N ALA A 258 9.05 -14.91 8.22
CA ALA A 258 7.92 -14.50 9.05
C ALA A 258 8.06 -14.96 10.52
N THR A 259 8.48 -16.22 10.72
CA THR A 259 8.73 -16.78 12.04
C THR A 259 9.89 -16.06 12.74
N ALA A 260 10.98 -15.79 12.01
CA ALA A 260 12.12 -15.04 12.52
C ALA A 260 11.74 -13.61 12.92
N LEU A 261 10.93 -12.92 12.10
CA LEU A 261 10.44 -11.58 12.43
C LEU A 261 9.61 -11.57 13.73
N THR A 262 8.73 -12.55 13.91
CA THR A 262 7.93 -12.69 15.13
C THR A 262 8.83 -12.92 16.34
N LYS A 263 9.89 -13.74 16.20
CA LYS A 263 10.88 -13.95 17.25
C LYS A 263 11.62 -12.67 17.61
N VAL A 264 12.04 -11.87 16.63
CA VAL A 264 12.70 -10.57 16.87
C VAL A 264 11.78 -9.63 17.66
N LEU A 265 10.52 -9.47 17.24
CA LEU A 265 9.55 -8.61 17.92
C LEU A 265 9.27 -9.08 19.37
N SER A 266 9.14 -10.39 19.57
CA SER A 266 8.94 -10.96 20.91
C SER A 266 10.17 -10.79 21.82
N THR A 267 11.37 -10.90 21.26
CA THR A 267 12.64 -10.71 21.97
C THR A 267 12.81 -9.25 22.35
N GLN A 268 12.53 -8.31 21.45
CA GLN A 268 12.55 -6.87 21.73
C GLN A 268 11.68 -6.54 22.95
N LYS A 269 10.42 -7.00 22.95
CA LYS A 269 9.50 -6.77 24.08
C LYS A 269 10.01 -7.37 25.39
N THR A 270 10.67 -8.52 25.32
CA THR A 270 11.26 -9.18 26.50
C THR A 270 12.47 -8.41 27.03
N THR A 271 13.35 -7.96 26.13
CA THR A 271 14.51 -7.14 26.46
C THR A 271 14.11 -5.79 27.05
N GLU A 272 13.07 -5.13 26.52
CA GLU A 272 12.54 -3.88 27.07
C GLU A 272 12.04 -4.05 28.51
N LYS A 273 11.33 -5.16 28.79
CA LYS A 273 10.90 -5.50 30.16
C LYS A 273 12.07 -5.78 31.08
N ALA A 274 13.06 -6.55 30.62
CA ALA A 274 14.26 -6.85 31.40
C ALA A 274 15.07 -5.58 31.69
N LEU A 275 15.17 -4.67 30.73
CA LEU A 275 15.84 -3.38 30.91
C LEU A 275 15.10 -2.51 31.94
N ALA A 276 13.76 -2.47 31.89
CA ALA A 276 12.98 -1.75 32.89
C ALA A 276 13.17 -2.32 34.30
N ALA A 277 13.18 -3.65 34.44
CA ALA A 277 13.42 -4.32 35.72
C ALA A 277 14.84 -4.06 36.24
N ALA A 278 15.87 -4.19 35.39
CA ALA A 278 17.26 -3.92 35.75
C ALA A 278 17.48 -2.46 36.16
N LYS A 279 16.81 -1.51 35.48
CA LYS A 279 16.81 -0.10 35.88
C LYS A 279 16.16 0.09 37.26
N GLU A 280 15.06 -0.58 37.55
CA GLU A 280 14.41 -0.51 38.86
C GLU A 280 15.30 -1.07 39.98
N GLU A 281 15.98 -2.20 39.74
CA GLU A 281 16.94 -2.78 40.68
C GLU A 281 18.12 -1.83 40.92
N LEU A 282 18.65 -1.20 39.87
CA LEU A 282 19.72 -0.21 39.98
C LEU A 282 19.29 1.01 40.82
N LEU A 283 18.10 1.56 40.58
CA LEU A 283 17.57 2.67 41.39
C LEU A 283 17.41 2.26 42.86
N THR A 284 17.00 1.02 43.12
CA THR A 284 16.88 0.46 44.48
C THR A 284 18.25 0.38 45.16
N TYR A 285 19.27 -0.10 44.44
CA TYR A 285 20.63 -0.18 44.96
C TYR A 285 21.22 1.21 45.24
N GLU A 286 21.05 2.16 44.31
CA GLU A 286 21.48 3.56 44.49
C GLU A 286 20.80 4.21 45.69
N ALA A 287 19.48 4.04 45.83
CA ALA A 287 18.74 4.54 46.99
C ALA A 287 19.32 4.00 48.31
N LYS A 288 19.60 2.69 48.39
CA LYS A 288 20.23 2.07 49.56
C LYS A 288 21.65 2.55 49.84
N ALA A 289 22.45 2.80 48.79
CA ALA A 289 23.81 3.31 48.94
C ALA A 289 23.85 4.78 49.42
N LEU A 290 22.80 5.56 49.13
CA LEU A 290 22.66 6.95 49.59
C LEU A 290 22.17 7.07 51.03
N VAL A 291 21.57 6.01 51.57
CA VAL A 291 21.09 5.97 52.95
C VAL A 291 22.29 6.04 53.91
N ASN A 292 22.42 7.17 54.61
CA ASN A 292 23.41 7.42 55.66
C ASN A 292 22.71 7.84 56.97
N SER A 293 23.42 7.73 58.09
CA SER A 293 22.82 7.57 59.41
C SER A 293 22.15 8.78 60.08
N GLU A 294 22.11 10.00 59.51
CA GLU A 294 21.44 11.13 60.20
C GLU A 294 20.75 12.16 59.27
N GLY A 295 19.44 12.35 59.48
CA GLY A 295 18.67 13.56 59.18
C GLY A 295 18.27 13.81 57.71
N VAL A 296 19.24 14.08 56.84
CA VAL A 296 18.99 14.52 55.46
C VAL A 296 19.90 13.78 54.49
N VAL A 297 19.30 13.04 53.56
CA VAL A 297 20.00 12.34 52.47
C VAL A 297 20.00 13.24 51.25
N THR A 298 21.19 13.54 50.71
CA THR A 298 21.33 14.43 49.55
C THR A 298 22.16 13.82 48.44
N ALA A 299 21.71 13.99 47.20
CA ALA A 299 22.46 13.55 46.03
C ALA A 299 22.26 14.47 44.83
N ALA A 300 23.34 14.71 44.10
CA ALA A 300 23.35 15.42 42.84
C ALA A 300 23.66 14.45 41.70
N PHE A 301 22.80 14.43 40.69
CA PHE A 301 22.90 13.56 39.53
C PHE A 301 23.12 14.38 38.25
N ASN A 302 23.52 13.67 37.20
CA ASN A 302 23.47 14.17 35.83
C ASN A 302 22.57 13.24 35.04
N GLN A 303 21.75 13.80 34.14
CA GLN A 303 20.98 13.02 33.16
C GLN A 303 20.00 12.01 33.80
N ARG A 304 19.51 12.29 35.02
CA ARG A 304 18.41 11.54 35.66
C ARG A 304 17.09 12.20 35.38
N THR A 305 16.15 11.42 34.87
CA THR A 305 14.79 11.90 34.63
C THR A 305 14.08 12.21 35.95
N MET A 306 13.10 13.11 35.90
CA MET A 306 12.25 13.41 37.06
C MET A 306 11.65 12.12 37.68
N GLN A 307 11.17 11.18 36.86
CA GLN A 307 10.60 9.92 37.36
C GLN A 307 11.61 9.08 38.15
N GLU A 308 12.87 9.02 37.71
CA GLU A 308 13.93 8.33 38.44
C GLU A 308 14.24 9.01 39.77
N LEU A 309 14.35 10.36 39.79
CA LEU A 309 14.53 11.11 41.03
C LEU A 309 13.38 10.85 42.02
N GLN A 310 12.14 10.87 41.53
CA GLN A 310 10.97 10.56 42.36
C GLN A 310 11.05 9.15 42.96
N LYS A 311 11.46 8.14 42.16
CA LYS A 311 11.61 6.76 42.62
C LYS A 311 12.69 6.64 43.68
N ILE A 312 13.88 7.18 43.43
CA ILE A 312 15.00 7.16 44.40
C ILE A 312 14.56 7.84 45.70
N ALA A 313 13.97 9.03 45.63
CA ALA A 313 13.51 9.76 46.82
C ALA A 313 12.49 8.96 47.63
N ARG A 314 11.51 8.33 46.95
CA ARG A 314 10.50 7.47 47.59
C ARG A 314 11.13 6.24 48.24
N MET A 315 12.08 5.58 47.57
CA MET A 315 12.78 4.42 48.10
C MET A 315 13.55 4.80 49.37
N ILE A 316 14.29 5.92 49.37
CA ILE A 316 15.03 6.41 50.53
C ILE A 316 14.10 6.63 51.73
N VAL A 317 13.01 7.39 51.55
CA VAL A 317 12.11 7.75 52.68
C VAL A 317 11.18 6.61 53.11
N THR A 318 11.08 5.54 52.31
CA THR A 318 10.39 4.30 52.68
C THR A 318 11.29 3.42 53.54
N GLU A 319 12.57 3.33 53.19
CA GLU A 319 13.58 2.58 53.96
C GLU A 319 13.86 3.26 55.31
N GLN A 320 13.97 4.60 55.32
CA GLN A 320 14.18 5.39 56.53
C GLN A 320 13.06 6.41 56.74
N LYS A 321 12.24 6.20 57.77
CA LYS A 321 11.05 7.03 58.03
C LYS A 321 11.37 8.38 58.68
N ASP A 322 12.58 8.55 59.19
CA ASP A 322 13.02 9.73 59.95
C ASP A 322 13.90 10.69 59.13
N VAL A 323 14.02 10.50 57.81
CA VAL A 323 14.91 11.32 56.95
C VAL A 323 14.16 12.16 55.92
N ILE A 324 14.84 13.20 55.42
CA ILE A 324 14.46 13.95 54.23
C ILE A 324 15.41 13.57 53.08
N ALA A 325 14.88 13.22 51.91
CA ALA A 325 15.66 13.02 50.69
C ALA A 325 15.58 14.27 49.81
N LEU A 326 16.73 14.89 49.51
CA LEU A 326 16.87 16.04 48.61
C LEU A 326 17.73 15.63 47.42
N LEU A 327 17.13 15.55 46.24
CA LEU A 327 17.81 15.08 45.04
C LEU A 327 17.74 16.15 43.95
N VAL A 328 18.85 16.42 43.29
CA VAL A 328 18.93 17.33 42.14
C VAL A 328 19.52 16.57 40.95
N SER A 329 19.02 16.84 39.74
CA SER A 329 19.65 16.39 38.48
C SER A 329 19.80 17.55 37.52
N GLU A 330 20.95 17.61 36.86
CA GLU A 330 21.18 18.49 35.72
C GLU A 330 20.97 17.74 34.41
N ASN A 331 20.04 18.23 33.59
CA ASN A 331 19.65 17.64 32.32
C ASN A 331 19.59 18.75 31.25
N GLU A 332 20.51 18.71 30.29
CA GLU A 332 20.50 19.58 29.10
C GLU A 332 20.27 21.08 29.41
N GLY A 333 21.04 21.64 30.37
CA GLY A 333 20.95 23.05 30.74
C GLY A 333 19.77 23.41 31.66
N LYS A 334 19.07 22.41 32.19
CA LYS A 334 18.01 22.58 33.20
C LYS A 334 18.36 21.84 34.48
N LEU A 335 17.98 22.43 35.60
CA LEU A 335 18.00 21.76 36.90
C LEU A 335 16.61 21.25 37.24
N GLN A 336 16.55 20.00 37.67
CA GLN A 336 15.35 19.35 38.19
C GLN A 336 15.64 18.85 39.60
N PHE A 337 14.67 18.97 40.49
CA PHE A 337 14.82 18.49 41.86
C PHE A 337 13.59 17.76 42.37
N VAL A 338 13.82 16.86 43.32
CA VAL A 338 12.80 16.21 44.15
C VAL A 338 13.21 16.37 45.60
N ALA A 339 12.25 16.74 46.44
CA ALA A 339 12.39 16.67 47.89
C ALA A 339 11.27 15.80 48.45
N ALA A 340 11.61 14.80 49.26
CA ALA A 340 10.66 13.90 49.91
C ALA A 340 11.02 13.75 51.39
N ARG A 341 10.02 13.57 52.25
CA ARG A 341 10.24 13.25 53.66
C ARG A 341 9.75 11.85 54.01
N GLY A 342 10.35 11.27 55.04
CA GLY A 342 9.82 10.10 55.73
C GLY A 342 8.62 10.46 56.61
N ASN A 343 7.83 9.44 56.97
CA ASN A 343 6.57 9.64 57.69
C ASN A 343 6.72 10.24 59.09
N ASN A 344 7.90 10.14 59.71
CA ASN A 344 8.15 10.64 61.07
C ASN A 344 8.70 12.08 61.08
N VAL A 345 9.04 12.65 59.91
CA VAL A 345 9.53 14.02 59.79
C VAL A 345 8.35 14.98 59.68
N SER A 346 8.26 16.02 60.50
CA SER A 346 7.14 16.98 60.46
C SER A 346 7.32 18.14 59.47
N LYS A 347 8.55 18.41 59.03
CA LYS A 347 8.90 19.51 58.12
C LYS A 347 8.21 19.37 56.76
N SER A 348 7.63 20.44 56.21
CA SER A 348 6.96 20.37 54.90
C SER A 348 7.98 20.45 53.76
N MET A 349 7.84 19.57 52.77
CA MET A 349 8.63 19.65 51.54
C MET A 349 8.26 20.86 50.67
N LYS A 350 7.10 21.51 50.91
CA LYS A 350 6.76 22.77 50.23
C LYS A 350 7.72 23.91 50.60
N ASP A 351 8.24 23.91 51.82
CA ASP A 351 9.20 24.92 52.28
C ASP A 351 10.50 24.83 51.48
N VAL A 352 10.94 23.61 51.15
CA VAL A 352 12.08 23.34 50.26
C VAL A 352 11.83 23.89 48.86
N ALA A 353 10.65 23.63 48.28
CA ALA A 353 10.31 24.15 46.96
C ALA A 353 10.26 25.69 46.91
N GLN A 354 9.76 26.33 47.97
CA GLN A 354 9.70 27.80 48.05
C GLN A 354 11.08 28.45 48.02
N LYS A 355 12.10 27.81 48.62
CA LYS A 355 13.49 28.29 48.53
C LYS A 355 14.18 27.91 47.22
N ALA A 356 13.95 26.71 46.70
CA ALA A 356 14.67 26.19 45.54
C ALA A 356 14.21 26.80 44.20
N LEU A 357 12.90 27.00 44.00
CA LEU A 357 12.34 27.42 42.71
C LEU A 357 12.82 28.79 42.23
N PRO A 358 12.92 29.84 43.07
CA PRO A 358 13.41 31.15 42.65
C PRO A 358 14.85 31.13 42.13
N LEU A 359 15.71 30.24 42.64
CA LEU A 359 17.13 30.16 42.26
C LEU A 359 17.34 29.67 40.83
N ILE A 360 16.37 28.94 40.30
CA ILE A 360 16.41 28.32 38.96
C ILE A 360 15.35 28.89 38.02
N ASN A 361 14.72 30.02 38.35
CA ASN A 361 13.55 30.53 37.61
C ASN A 361 12.49 29.44 37.34
N GLY A 362 12.36 28.49 38.28
CA GLY A 362 11.69 27.22 38.04
C GLY A 362 10.22 27.23 38.39
N LYS A 363 9.53 26.18 37.94
CA LYS A 363 8.16 25.85 38.36
C LYS A 363 8.12 24.45 38.96
N GLY A 364 7.25 24.26 39.93
CA GLY A 364 7.16 23.03 40.67
C GLY A 364 5.99 23.02 41.63
N GLY A 365 5.80 21.90 42.32
CA GLY A 365 4.72 21.71 43.25
C GLY A 365 4.74 20.31 43.85
N GLY A 366 3.77 20.05 44.73
CA GLY A 366 3.61 18.78 45.38
C GLY A 366 2.84 18.90 46.69
N SER A 367 3.05 17.92 47.54
CA SER A 367 2.44 17.83 48.87
C SER A 367 3.47 18.14 49.95
N ASP A 368 3.02 18.20 51.20
CA ASP A 368 3.96 18.30 52.33
C ASP A 368 4.87 17.07 52.44
N GLN A 369 4.47 15.93 51.85
CA GLN A 369 5.26 14.69 51.85
C GLN A 369 6.37 14.68 50.80
N MET A 370 6.10 15.26 49.63
CA MET A 370 6.99 15.22 48.49
C MET A 370 6.65 16.34 47.51
N VAL A 371 7.68 17.06 47.08
CA VAL A 371 7.62 18.08 46.03
C VAL A 371 8.62 17.79 44.93
N GLN A 372 8.38 18.40 43.78
CA GLN A 372 9.31 18.42 42.67
C GLN A 372 9.29 19.77 42.00
N GLY A 373 10.38 20.09 41.30
CA GLY A 373 10.45 21.29 40.49
C GLY A 373 11.52 21.20 39.43
N GLY A 374 11.46 22.12 38.49
CA GLY A 374 12.53 22.27 37.51
C GLY A 374 12.54 23.66 36.89
N GLY A 375 13.71 24.05 36.41
CA GLY A 375 13.98 25.39 35.91
C GLY A 375 15.31 25.46 35.17
N ASP A 376 15.72 26.68 34.87
CA ASP A 376 16.96 26.99 34.18
C ASP A 376 18.17 26.69 35.08
N CYS A 377 19.29 26.25 34.48
CA CYS A 377 20.54 26.04 35.21
C CYS A 377 21.27 27.37 35.47
N THR A 378 20.65 28.27 36.23
CA THR A 378 21.20 29.59 36.60
C THR A 378 22.17 29.52 37.79
N VAL A 379 22.15 28.41 38.53
CA VAL A 379 23.09 28.05 39.59
C VAL A 379 23.61 26.63 39.32
N SER A 380 24.67 26.21 40.00
CA SER A 380 25.10 24.80 39.99
C SER A 380 24.12 23.90 40.74
N LYS A 381 24.10 22.61 40.40
CA LYS A 381 23.28 21.62 41.13
C LYS A 381 23.67 21.49 42.60
N GLU A 382 24.94 21.69 42.93
CA GLU A 382 25.45 21.72 44.31
C GLU A 382 24.91 22.94 45.09
N GLU A 383 24.88 24.13 44.46
CA GLU A 383 24.31 25.34 45.07
C GLU A 383 22.80 25.21 45.28
N LEU A 384 22.07 24.64 44.31
CA LEU A 384 20.64 24.38 44.47
C LEU A 384 20.40 23.38 45.62
N LEU A 385 21.21 22.32 45.71
CA LEU A 385 21.09 21.31 46.74
C LEU A 385 21.38 21.87 48.14
N ALA A 386 22.38 22.75 48.27
CA ALA A 386 22.67 23.46 49.51
C ALA A 386 21.50 24.36 49.95
N ALA A 387 20.92 25.13 49.02
CA ALA A 387 19.75 25.95 49.30
C ALA A 387 18.52 25.13 49.74
N MET A 388 18.38 23.90 49.20
CA MET A 388 17.35 22.95 49.63
C MET A 388 17.59 22.42 51.04
N GLN A 389 18.84 22.24 51.47
CA GLN A 389 19.18 21.81 52.84
C GLN A 389 18.93 22.91 53.87
N ASP A 390 19.15 24.18 53.49
CA ASP A 390 18.94 25.36 54.35
C ASP A 390 17.47 25.76 54.51
N ALA A 391 16.58 25.24 53.65
CA ALA A 391 15.13 25.34 53.79
C ALA A 391 14.66 24.48 54.94
#